data_AF-A0AAN5AX43-F1
#
_entry.id   AF-A0AAN5AX43-F1
#
_cell.length_a   1.000
_cell.length_b   1.000
_cell.length_c   1.000
_cell.angle_alpha   90.00
_cell.angle_beta   90.00
_cell.angle_gamma   90.00
#
_symmetry.space_group_name_H-M   'P 1'
#
loop_
_entity.id
_entity.type
_entity.pdbx_description
1 polymer ?
#
loop_
_entity_poly.entity_id
_entity_poly.type
_entity_poly.pdbx_seq_one_letter_code
_entity_poly.pdbx_strand_id
1 'polypeptide(L)'
;MMKRIYTLLVIAALGFVGCQDVTVGYLRTTYAKYGIDSLHIGVDGVKVKMAEMEEQYWPLEGLGKVLAMAYKAKPIIQDLESEMDELYEEMDRLEGEEFPDEDRMDEISARLDEIESLVNAYYDEEYLIDDAKFYLGEGFQGDGMGYSVAEAERICNQYLSYSSTVEQGLPWTTATIEGVLGTEPVQYSIADVTSEDGNAEIFRSELVIYGGGRMQLPFDCKAPKGKYRVSILIKNEGYSNVLENVFTFVMD
;
A
#
# COMPACT_ATOMS: atom_id res chain seq x y z
N MET A 1 -21.94 39.11 -58.35
CA MET A 1 -22.05 37.68 -57.94
C MET A 1 -20.99 37.30 -56.90
N MET A 2 -19.71 37.65 -57.10
CA MET A 2 -18.58 37.38 -56.17
C MET A 2 -18.77 37.89 -54.73
N LYS A 3 -19.29 39.12 -54.52
CA LYS A 3 -19.49 39.68 -53.16
C LYS A 3 -20.47 38.88 -52.29
N ARG A 4 -21.49 38.25 -52.87
CA ARG A 4 -22.47 37.42 -52.14
C ARG A 4 -21.88 36.07 -51.71
N ILE A 5 -20.88 35.57 -52.45
CA ILE A 5 -20.15 34.35 -52.12
C ILE A 5 -19.27 34.57 -50.88
N TYR A 6 -18.59 35.71 -50.79
CA TYR A 6 -17.81 36.07 -49.60
C TYR A 6 -18.69 36.24 -48.36
N THR A 7 -19.90 36.82 -48.49
CA THR A 7 -20.83 36.93 -47.36
C THR A 7 -21.33 35.56 -46.88
N LEU A 8 -21.62 34.63 -47.81
CA LEU A 8 -22.00 33.27 -47.47
C LEU A 8 -20.85 32.48 -46.82
N LEU A 9 -19.61 32.68 -47.27
CA LEU A 9 -18.43 32.06 -46.68
C LEU A 9 -18.14 32.55 -45.26
N VAL A 10 -18.34 33.84 -44.98
CA VAL A 10 -18.16 34.42 -43.62
C VAL A 10 -19.23 33.91 -42.65
N ILE A 11 -20.48 33.79 -43.09
CA ILE A 11 -21.57 33.24 -42.28
C ILE A 11 -21.37 31.74 -42.02
N ALA A 12 -20.90 30.99 -43.03
CA ALA A 12 -20.55 29.58 -42.88
C ALA A 12 -19.37 29.38 -41.91
N ALA A 13 -18.37 30.26 -41.94
CA ALA A 13 -17.23 30.23 -41.02
C ALA A 13 -17.62 30.57 -39.56
N LEU A 14 -18.63 31.43 -39.36
CA LEU A 14 -19.17 31.76 -38.03
C LEU A 14 -20.05 30.63 -37.44
N GLY A 15 -20.57 29.73 -38.28
CA GLY A 15 -21.38 28.57 -37.85
C GLY A 15 -20.56 27.42 -37.25
N PHE A 16 -19.23 27.47 -37.30
CA PHE A 16 -18.33 26.46 -36.72
C PHE A 16 -17.84 26.79 -35.31
N VAL A 17 -18.39 27.82 -34.64
CA VAL A 17 -18.23 27.96 -33.19
C VAL A 17 -19.23 27.01 -32.52
N GLY A 18 -18.98 25.71 -32.66
CA GLY A 18 -19.63 24.72 -31.82
C GLY A 18 -19.18 24.95 -30.39
N CYS A 19 -20.11 25.13 -29.45
CA CYS A 19 -19.81 24.91 -28.04
C CYS A 19 -19.28 23.48 -27.92
N GLN A 20 -17.96 23.33 -27.78
CA GLN A 20 -17.44 22.11 -27.18
C GLN A 20 -17.91 22.15 -25.73
N ASP A 21 -19.01 21.45 -25.46
CA ASP A 21 -19.39 21.07 -24.10
C ASP A 21 -18.25 20.18 -23.61
N VAL A 22 -17.27 20.81 -22.96
CA VAL A 22 -16.15 20.10 -22.35
C VAL A 22 -16.82 19.18 -21.34
N THR A 23 -16.62 17.87 -21.48
CA THR A 23 -17.07 16.93 -20.45
C THR A 23 -16.33 17.31 -19.17
N VAL A 24 -16.98 18.13 -18.33
CA VAL A 24 -16.61 18.29 -16.92
C VAL A 24 -16.56 16.85 -16.39
N GLY A 25 -15.52 16.51 -15.63
CA GLY A 25 -15.26 15.13 -15.21
C GLY A 25 -16.41 14.50 -14.42
N TYR A 26 -16.12 13.43 -13.67
CA TYR A 26 -17.10 12.95 -12.70
C TYR A 26 -16.42 12.58 -11.40
N LEU A 27 -17.23 12.55 -10.34
CA LEU A 27 -16.84 12.01 -9.05
C LEU A 27 -18.03 11.25 -8.45
N ARG A 28 -17.83 9.98 -8.14
CA ARG A 28 -18.76 9.10 -7.45
C ARG A 28 -18.07 8.52 -6.22
N THR A 29 -18.64 8.83 -5.06
CA THR A 29 -18.14 8.36 -3.75
C THR A 29 -19.24 7.64 -2.95
N THR A 30 -20.33 7.21 -3.60
CA THR A 30 -21.50 6.59 -2.95
C THR A 30 -21.13 5.35 -2.13
N TYR A 31 -20.13 4.60 -2.57
CA TYR A 31 -19.64 3.40 -1.90
C TYR A 31 -18.23 3.60 -1.33
N ALA A 32 -17.78 4.86 -1.22
CA ALA A 32 -16.45 5.15 -0.75
C ALA A 32 -16.33 4.87 0.74
N LYS A 33 -15.43 3.95 1.12
CA LYS A 33 -15.18 3.56 2.51
C LYS A 33 -13.79 2.96 2.66
N TYR A 34 -13.26 2.99 3.87
CA TYR A 34 -12.11 2.16 4.20
C TYR A 34 -12.59 0.74 4.49
N GLY A 35 -11.82 -0.27 4.07
CA GLY A 35 -12.12 -1.67 4.41
C GLY A 35 -12.05 -1.90 5.92
N ILE A 36 -11.06 -1.29 6.58
CA ILE A 36 -10.96 -1.15 8.03
C ILE A 36 -10.99 0.34 8.32
N ASP A 37 -11.95 0.79 9.11
CA ASP A 37 -12.25 2.20 9.39
C ASP A 37 -11.67 2.69 10.72
N SER A 38 -10.81 1.89 11.37
CA SER A 38 -10.13 2.28 12.59
C SER A 38 -8.66 1.88 12.65
N LEU A 39 -7.87 2.68 13.36
CA LEU A 39 -6.45 2.41 13.62
C LEU A 39 -6.12 2.72 15.07
N HIS A 40 -5.59 1.73 15.79
CA HIS A 40 -5.02 1.92 17.12
C HIS A 40 -3.61 2.47 17.01
N ILE A 41 -3.33 3.50 17.81
CA ILE A 41 -2.07 4.24 17.80
C ILE A 41 -1.45 4.11 19.19
N GLY A 42 -0.23 3.60 19.21
CA GLY A 42 0.50 3.32 20.45
C GLY A 42 0.99 1.88 20.47
N VAL A 43 2.22 1.72 20.97
CA VAL A 43 2.91 0.41 21.01
C VAL A 43 2.09 -0.63 21.77
N ASP A 44 1.48 -0.24 22.89
CA ASP A 44 0.72 -1.16 23.73
C ASP A 44 -0.59 -1.59 23.05
N GLY A 45 -1.32 -0.66 22.44
CA GLY A 45 -2.54 -0.96 21.66
C GLY A 45 -2.27 -1.91 20.50
N VAL A 46 -1.15 -1.71 19.79
CA VAL A 46 -0.73 -2.56 18.68
C VAL A 46 -0.33 -3.95 19.15
N LYS A 47 0.40 -4.05 20.27
CA LYS A 47 0.72 -5.34 20.89
C LYS A 47 -0.54 -6.11 21.30
N VAL A 48 -1.54 -5.44 21.85
CA VAL A 48 -2.83 -6.06 22.17
C VAL A 48 -3.51 -6.58 20.90
N LYS A 49 -3.55 -5.80 19.82
CA LYS A 49 -4.12 -6.25 18.53
C LYS A 49 -3.36 -7.44 17.94
N MET A 50 -2.03 -7.43 18.00
CA MET A 50 -1.21 -8.56 17.57
C MET A 50 -1.52 -9.81 18.40
N ALA A 51 -1.67 -9.67 19.72
CA ALA A 51 -2.06 -10.78 20.61
C ALA A 51 -3.49 -11.27 20.34
N GLU A 52 -4.46 -10.38 20.09
CA GLU A 52 -5.83 -10.73 19.68
C GLU A 52 -5.83 -11.47 18.33
N MET A 53 -5.02 -11.03 17.36
CA MET A 53 -4.87 -11.72 16.08
C MET A 53 -4.23 -13.11 16.25
N GLU A 54 -3.25 -13.24 17.13
CA GLU A 54 -2.66 -14.53 17.50
C GLU A 54 -3.72 -15.44 18.15
N GLU A 55 -4.53 -14.95 19.09
CA GLU A 55 -5.59 -15.75 19.68
C GLU A 55 -6.69 -16.15 18.68
N GLN A 56 -7.13 -15.19 17.84
CA GLN A 56 -8.26 -15.36 16.93
C GLN A 56 -7.95 -16.25 15.73
N TYR A 57 -6.77 -16.07 15.13
CA TYR A 57 -6.41 -16.72 13.87
C TYR A 57 -5.40 -17.85 14.05
N TRP A 58 -4.82 -18.02 15.24
CA TRP A 58 -3.51 -18.65 15.31
C TRP A 58 -3.28 -19.64 16.49
N PRO A 59 -3.53 -20.95 16.34
CA PRO A 59 -3.28 -21.92 17.41
C PRO A 59 -1.81 -22.38 17.56
N LEU A 60 -0.88 -21.97 16.66
CA LEU A 60 0.53 -22.40 16.68
C LEU A 60 1.44 -21.31 17.26
N GLU A 61 1.94 -21.51 18.48
CA GLU A 61 2.89 -20.59 19.11
C GLU A 61 4.04 -20.19 18.15
N GLY A 62 4.12 -18.90 17.80
CA GLY A 62 5.21 -18.34 17.00
C GLY A 62 4.97 -18.15 15.50
N LEU A 63 3.86 -18.57 14.89
CA LEU A 63 3.74 -18.39 13.43
C LEU A 63 3.55 -16.95 12.98
N GLY A 64 3.05 -16.05 13.82
CA GLY A 64 3.04 -14.62 13.53
C GLY A 64 4.46 -14.09 13.26
N LYS A 65 5.46 -14.57 14.02
CA LYS A 65 6.88 -14.24 13.81
C LYS A 65 7.43 -14.86 12.54
N VAL A 66 7.06 -16.11 12.28
CA VAL A 66 7.46 -16.85 11.07
C VAL A 66 6.96 -16.17 9.80
N LEU A 67 5.68 -15.80 9.77
CA LEU A 67 5.07 -15.00 8.69
C LEU A 67 5.74 -13.63 8.58
N ALA A 68 6.06 -13.00 9.72
CA ALA A 68 6.72 -11.71 9.71
C ALA A 68 8.13 -11.77 9.11
N MET A 69 8.90 -12.82 9.43
CA MET A 69 10.24 -13.06 8.87
C MET A 69 10.14 -13.31 7.36
N ALA A 70 9.22 -14.19 6.97
CA ALA A 70 9.26 -14.70 5.62
C ALA A 70 8.64 -13.73 4.58
N TYR A 71 7.66 -12.91 4.96
CA TYR A 71 7.27 -11.77 4.12
C TYR A 71 8.34 -10.66 4.04
N LYS A 72 9.20 -10.50 5.05
CA LYS A 72 10.38 -9.63 4.96
C LYS A 72 11.43 -10.22 3.99
N ALA A 73 11.56 -11.55 3.96
CA ALA A 73 12.47 -12.25 3.05
C ALA A 73 12.05 -12.11 1.58
N LYS A 74 10.75 -12.14 1.27
CA LYS A 74 10.25 -12.10 -0.12
C LYS A 74 10.81 -10.98 -1.01
N PRO A 75 10.73 -9.68 -0.66
CA PRO A 75 11.31 -8.63 -1.50
C PRO A 75 12.84 -8.74 -1.59
N ILE A 76 13.51 -9.23 -0.54
CA ILE A 76 14.96 -9.43 -0.53
C ILE A 76 15.37 -10.55 -1.50
N ILE A 77 14.66 -11.68 -1.49
CA ILE A 77 14.86 -12.77 -2.46
C ILE A 77 14.67 -12.23 -3.87
N GLN A 78 13.59 -11.49 -4.11
CA GLN A 78 13.30 -10.93 -5.43
C GLN A 78 14.41 -9.97 -5.91
N ASP A 79 14.91 -9.10 -5.05
CA ASP A 79 16.01 -8.18 -5.39
C ASP A 79 17.32 -8.95 -5.66
N LEU A 80 17.62 -9.98 -4.87
CA LEU A 80 18.80 -10.84 -5.05
C LEU A 80 18.73 -11.67 -6.33
N GLU A 81 17.57 -12.23 -6.66
CA GLU A 81 17.34 -12.96 -7.92
C GLU A 81 17.50 -12.04 -9.12
N SER A 82 17.01 -10.80 -9.03
CA SER A 82 17.21 -9.80 -10.09
C SER A 82 18.68 -9.44 -10.28
N GLU A 83 19.45 -9.30 -9.19
CA GLU A 83 20.90 -9.04 -9.27
C GLU A 83 21.63 -10.25 -9.89
N MET A 84 21.24 -11.46 -9.51
CA MET A 84 21.80 -12.71 -10.04
C MET A 84 21.59 -12.81 -11.57
N ASP A 85 20.39 -12.49 -12.07
CA ASP A 85 20.10 -12.45 -13.50
C ASP A 85 21.00 -11.44 -14.24
N GLU A 86 21.17 -10.23 -13.70
CA GLU A 86 22.04 -9.19 -14.28
C GLU A 86 23.51 -9.63 -14.36
N LEU A 87 23.99 -10.33 -13.32
CA LEU A 87 25.36 -10.86 -13.24
C LEU A 87 25.58 -12.01 -14.22
N TYR A 88 24.62 -12.93 -14.35
CA TYR A 88 24.68 -13.98 -15.36
C TYR A 88 24.72 -13.42 -16.78
N GLU A 89 23.89 -12.41 -17.08
CA GLU A 89 23.94 -11.73 -18.38
C GLU A 89 25.27 -11.01 -18.63
N GLU A 90 25.90 -10.45 -17.60
CA GLU A 90 27.23 -9.84 -17.73
C GLU A 90 28.32 -10.89 -17.99
N MET A 91 28.28 -12.00 -17.27
CA MET A 91 29.20 -13.13 -17.46
C MET A 91 29.11 -13.70 -18.87
N ASP A 92 27.90 -13.94 -19.38
CA ASP A 92 27.66 -14.40 -20.75
C ASP A 92 28.22 -13.42 -21.80
N ARG A 93 28.13 -12.11 -21.56
CA ARG A 93 28.71 -11.09 -22.44
C ARG A 93 30.23 -11.15 -22.45
N LEU A 94 30.86 -11.22 -21.27
CA LEU A 94 32.33 -11.28 -21.11
C LEU A 94 32.91 -12.55 -21.73
N GLU A 95 32.27 -13.71 -21.52
CA GLU A 95 32.69 -14.98 -22.14
C GLU A 95 32.63 -14.93 -23.68
N GLY A 96 31.76 -14.10 -24.25
CA GLY A 96 31.65 -13.88 -25.68
C GLY A 96 32.72 -12.97 -26.29
N GLU A 97 33.56 -12.32 -25.47
CA GLU A 97 34.60 -11.39 -25.94
C GLU A 97 35.84 -12.13 -26.48
N GLU A 98 36.58 -11.49 -27.40
CA GLU A 98 37.82 -12.05 -27.97
C GLU A 98 38.94 -12.15 -26.92
N PHE A 99 38.94 -11.21 -25.96
CA PHE A 99 39.85 -11.17 -24.81
C PHE A 99 39.04 -10.82 -23.55
N PRO A 100 38.43 -11.84 -22.89
CA PRO A 100 37.60 -11.63 -21.71
C PRO A 100 38.38 -11.00 -20.56
N ASP A 101 37.71 -10.16 -19.78
CA ASP A 101 38.23 -9.63 -18.52
C ASP A 101 38.09 -10.69 -17.41
N GLU A 102 39.13 -11.52 -17.25
CA GLU A 102 39.16 -12.61 -16.27
C GLU A 102 38.99 -12.13 -14.82
N ASP A 103 39.56 -10.97 -14.47
CA ASP A 103 39.43 -10.40 -13.12
C ASP A 103 37.97 -10.05 -12.83
N ARG A 104 37.26 -9.47 -13.81
CA ARG A 104 35.83 -9.16 -13.68
C ARG A 104 34.97 -10.43 -13.61
N MET A 105 35.31 -11.47 -14.37
CA MET A 105 34.60 -12.75 -14.32
C MET A 105 34.75 -13.44 -12.96
N ASP A 106 35.94 -13.37 -12.34
CA ASP A 106 36.19 -13.89 -10.99
C ASP A 106 35.37 -13.11 -9.94
N GLU A 107 35.27 -11.79 -10.07
CA GLU A 107 34.42 -10.95 -9.20
C GLU A 107 32.94 -11.32 -9.32
N ILE A 108 32.43 -11.49 -10.55
CA ILE A 108 31.04 -11.89 -10.79
C ILE A 108 30.77 -13.26 -10.18
N SER A 109 31.65 -14.23 -10.39
CA SER A 109 31.52 -15.58 -9.85
C SER A 109 31.46 -15.58 -8.33
N ALA A 110 32.34 -14.82 -7.67
CA ALA A 110 32.34 -14.70 -6.20
C ALA A 110 31.05 -14.05 -5.67
N ARG A 111 30.48 -13.09 -6.41
CA ARG A 111 29.21 -12.45 -6.04
C ARG A 111 28.02 -13.39 -6.24
N LEU A 112 28.00 -14.15 -7.33
CA LEU A 112 26.98 -15.18 -7.57
C LEU A 112 26.97 -16.22 -6.45
N ASP A 113 28.14 -16.73 -6.03
CA ASP A 113 28.26 -17.65 -4.90
C ASP A 113 27.70 -17.06 -3.59
N GLU A 114 27.96 -15.78 -3.32
CA GLU A 114 27.41 -15.08 -2.16
C GLU A 114 25.89 -14.96 -2.24
N ILE A 115 25.36 -14.53 -3.40
CA ILE A 115 23.92 -14.39 -3.64
C ILE A 115 23.23 -15.74 -3.50
N GLU A 116 23.75 -16.82 -4.10
CA GLU A 116 23.18 -18.16 -3.96
C GLU A 116 23.14 -18.61 -2.49
N SER A 117 24.19 -18.33 -1.72
CA SER A 117 24.20 -18.64 -0.29
C SER A 117 23.13 -17.85 0.48
N LEU A 118 22.92 -16.58 0.14
CA LEU A 118 21.91 -15.73 0.77
C LEU A 118 20.50 -16.17 0.39
N VAL A 119 20.25 -16.39 -0.89
CA VAL A 119 18.97 -16.84 -1.44
C VAL A 119 18.56 -18.18 -0.81
N ASN A 120 19.48 -19.16 -0.70
CA ASN A 120 19.20 -20.42 -0.01
C ASN A 120 18.84 -20.23 1.48
N ALA A 121 19.54 -19.34 2.18
CA ALA A 121 19.22 -19.04 3.58
C ALA A 121 17.83 -18.40 3.74
N TYR A 122 17.41 -17.58 2.77
CA TYR A 122 16.07 -16.99 2.74
C TYR A 122 14.98 -17.96 2.26
N TYR A 123 15.29 -18.91 1.37
CA TYR A 123 14.36 -19.96 0.97
C TYR A 123 13.99 -20.90 2.12
N ASP A 124 14.91 -21.17 3.04
CA ASP A 124 14.61 -21.86 4.30
C ASP A 124 13.54 -21.10 5.11
N GLU A 125 13.50 -19.76 5.00
CA GLU A 125 12.44 -18.93 5.60
C GLU A 125 11.16 -18.91 4.74
N GLU A 126 11.24 -18.90 3.41
CA GLU A 126 10.08 -18.95 2.51
C GLU A 126 9.30 -20.26 2.62
N TYR A 127 9.97 -21.39 2.86
CA TYR A 127 9.30 -22.66 3.15
C TYR A 127 8.32 -22.54 4.33
N LEU A 128 8.63 -21.65 5.28
CA LEU A 128 7.74 -21.35 6.39
C LEU A 128 6.50 -20.53 5.97
N ILE A 129 6.56 -19.76 4.87
CA ILE A 129 5.40 -19.08 4.26
C ILE A 129 4.47 -20.10 3.65
N ASP A 130 5.01 -21.05 2.91
CA ASP A 130 4.21 -22.07 2.25
C ASP A 130 3.54 -22.97 3.28
N ASP A 131 4.24 -23.32 4.37
CA ASP A 131 3.62 -23.93 5.55
C ASP A 131 2.51 -23.02 6.12
N ALA A 132 2.76 -21.71 6.32
CA ALA A 132 1.76 -20.79 6.85
C ALA A 132 0.49 -20.68 5.99
N LYS A 133 0.65 -20.56 4.67
CA LYS A 133 -0.44 -20.52 3.69
C LYS A 133 -1.18 -21.85 3.65
N PHE A 134 -0.45 -22.95 3.70
CA PHE A 134 -1.01 -24.29 3.79
C PHE A 134 -1.86 -24.45 5.05
N TYR A 135 -1.39 -24.01 6.22
CA TYR A 135 -2.15 -24.04 7.48
C TYR A 135 -3.40 -23.16 7.46
N LEU A 136 -3.32 -21.94 6.92
CA LEU A 136 -4.48 -21.03 6.83
C LEU A 136 -5.53 -21.48 5.81
N GLY A 137 -5.08 -22.09 4.70
CA GLY A 137 -5.93 -22.54 3.59
C GLY A 137 -6.50 -23.95 3.78
N GLU A 138 -5.66 -24.98 3.68
CA GLU A 138 -6.09 -26.39 3.61
C GLU A 138 -5.84 -27.19 4.90
N GLY A 139 -4.90 -26.75 5.75
CA GLY A 139 -4.53 -27.41 7.00
C GLY A 139 -3.86 -28.77 6.82
N PHE A 140 -3.18 -29.25 7.86
CA PHE A 140 -2.74 -30.64 7.91
C PHE A 140 -3.98 -31.53 8.14
N GLN A 141 -4.21 -32.53 7.27
CA GLN A 141 -5.38 -33.42 7.28
C GLN A 141 -6.74 -32.81 6.88
N GLY A 142 -6.79 -31.63 6.24
CA GLY A 142 -8.04 -31.02 5.77
C GLY A 142 -8.77 -30.19 6.84
N ASP A 143 -8.08 -29.86 7.92
CA ASP A 143 -8.59 -29.12 9.09
C ASP A 143 -8.21 -27.63 9.05
N GLY A 144 -7.90 -27.09 7.86
CA GLY A 144 -7.58 -25.67 7.68
C GLY A 144 -8.70 -24.76 8.22
N MET A 145 -8.35 -23.53 8.59
CA MET A 145 -9.34 -22.55 9.10
C MET A 145 -10.39 -22.12 8.04
N GLY A 146 -10.24 -22.58 6.79
CA GLY A 146 -11.20 -22.35 5.71
C GLY A 146 -11.08 -20.97 5.07
N TYR A 147 -9.96 -20.27 5.27
CA TYR A 147 -9.69 -18.99 4.61
C TYR A 147 -9.15 -19.21 3.20
N SER A 148 -9.61 -18.41 2.25
CA SER A 148 -8.98 -18.33 0.94
C SER A 148 -7.55 -17.78 1.05
N VAL A 149 -6.70 -18.07 0.06
CA VAL A 149 -5.34 -17.52 -0.03
C VAL A 149 -5.33 -15.98 0.11
N ALA A 150 -6.29 -15.30 -0.52
CA ALA A 150 -6.40 -13.84 -0.42
C ALA A 150 -6.84 -13.34 0.97
N GLU A 151 -7.56 -14.14 1.75
CA GLU A 151 -7.87 -13.83 3.16
C GLU A 151 -6.67 -14.03 4.05
N ALA A 152 -5.95 -15.14 3.86
CA ALA A 152 -4.69 -15.42 4.53
C ALA A 152 -3.68 -14.29 4.31
N GLU A 153 -3.45 -13.89 3.06
CA GLU A 153 -2.54 -12.78 2.71
C GLU A 153 -2.93 -11.47 3.40
N ARG A 154 -4.22 -11.13 3.46
CA ARG A 154 -4.69 -9.91 4.14
C ARG A 154 -4.39 -9.93 5.63
N ILE A 155 -4.64 -11.06 6.30
CA ILE A 155 -4.37 -11.22 7.73
C ILE A 155 -2.87 -11.12 8.01
N CYS A 156 -2.04 -11.81 7.22
CA CYS A 156 -0.59 -11.78 7.34
C CYS A 156 -0.03 -10.37 7.15
N ASN A 157 -0.42 -9.69 6.07
CA ASN A 157 0.01 -8.32 5.78
C ASN A 157 -0.37 -7.33 6.90
N GLN A 158 -1.54 -7.52 7.53
CA GLN A 158 -1.95 -6.69 8.65
C GLN A 158 -1.05 -6.89 9.88
N TYR A 159 -0.72 -8.14 10.23
CA TYR A 159 0.17 -8.45 11.35
C TYR A 159 1.59 -7.88 11.12
N LEU A 160 2.11 -8.05 9.91
CA LEU A 160 3.40 -7.49 9.48
C LEU A 160 3.46 -5.97 9.60
N SER A 161 2.39 -5.30 9.18
CA SER A 161 2.29 -3.85 9.31
C SER A 161 2.40 -3.43 10.76
N TYR A 162 1.73 -4.14 11.69
CA TYR A 162 1.81 -3.86 13.12
C TYR A 162 3.21 -4.11 13.69
N SER A 163 3.81 -5.28 13.44
CA SER A 163 5.16 -5.62 13.91
C SER A 163 6.21 -4.63 13.39
N SER A 164 6.21 -4.34 12.07
CA SER A 164 7.21 -3.45 11.46
C SER A 164 7.09 -2.02 11.94
N THR A 165 5.85 -1.53 12.16
CA THR A 165 5.61 -0.18 12.68
C THR A 165 6.25 0.00 14.05
N VAL A 166 6.11 -0.98 14.94
CA VAL A 166 6.71 -0.94 16.29
C VAL A 166 8.22 -1.13 16.25
N GLU A 167 8.72 -2.09 15.47
CA GLU A 167 10.15 -2.43 15.42
C GLU A 167 11.01 -1.32 14.81
N GLN A 168 10.50 -0.66 13.77
CA GLN A 168 11.26 0.34 12.99
C GLN A 168 10.85 1.78 13.31
N GLY A 169 9.86 1.99 14.19
CA GLY A 169 9.33 3.32 14.49
C GLY A 169 8.72 4.00 13.26
N LEU A 170 8.02 3.24 12.41
CA LEU A 170 7.41 3.79 11.20
C LEU A 170 6.20 4.65 11.55
N PRO A 171 5.85 5.64 10.73
CA PRO A 171 4.63 6.41 10.95
C PRO A 171 3.38 5.52 10.83
N TRP A 172 2.41 5.75 11.71
CA TRP A 172 1.14 5.04 11.71
C TRP A 172 0.35 5.37 10.45
N THR A 173 0.10 4.37 9.61
CA THR A 173 -0.43 4.57 8.25
C THR A 173 -1.70 3.77 8.03
N THR A 174 -2.73 4.40 7.45
CA THR A 174 -3.99 3.73 7.10
C THR A 174 -3.90 3.02 5.75
N ALA A 175 -4.86 2.14 5.45
CA ALA A 175 -5.12 1.73 4.07
C ALA A 175 -5.63 2.92 3.23
N THR A 176 -5.70 2.74 1.90
CA THR A 176 -6.40 3.66 1.00
C THR A 176 -7.91 3.49 1.10
N ILE A 177 -8.66 4.56 0.84
CA ILE A 177 -10.11 4.48 0.71
C ILE A 177 -10.48 3.76 -0.60
N GLU A 178 -11.40 2.82 -0.53
CA GLU A 178 -11.92 2.08 -1.68
C GLU A 178 -13.23 2.72 -2.17
N GLY A 179 -13.67 2.39 -3.39
CA GLY A 179 -14.99 2.81 -3.89
C GLY A 179 -15.09 4.27 -4.36
N VAL A 180 -13.96 4.97 -4.52
CA VAL A 180 -13.88 6.29 -5.16
C VAL A 180 -13.69 6.11 -6.67
N LEU A 181 -14.62 6.65 -7.45
CA LEU A 181 -14.53 6.64 -8.91
C LEU A 181 -14.63 8.06 -9.42
N GLY A 182 -13.61 8.54 -10.14
CA GLY A 182 -13.67 9.87 -10.73
C GLY A 182 -12.64 10.09 -11.83
N THR A 183 -12.78 11.19 -12.55
CA THR A 183 -11.81 11.60 -13.56
C THR A 183 -10.54 12.11 -12.88
N GLU A 184 -9.38 11.61 -13.27
CA GLU A 184 -8.11 12.08 -12.72
C GLU A 184 -7.84 13.55 -13.11
N PRO A 185 -7.20 14.35 -12.23
CA PRO A 185 -6.67 13.97 -10.92
C PRO A 185 -7.74 14.05 -9.80
N VAL A 186 -7.85 12.98 -8.99
CA VAL A 186 -8.64 13.00 -7.75
C VAL A 186 -7.77 13.45 -6.56
N GLN A 187 -8.21 14.49 -5.85
CA GLN A 187 -7.50 15.07 -4.70
C GLN A 187 -8.21 14.74 -3.39
N TYR A 188 -7.40 14.46 -2.36
CA TYR A 188 -7.84 14.11 -1.02
C TYR A 188 -7.29 15.13 -0.03
N SER A 189 -8.10 15.52 0.96
CA SER A 189 -7.70 16.45 2.02
C SER A 189 -8.50 16.19 3.29
N ILE A 190 -7.94 16.56 4.44
CA ILE A 190 -8.65 16.47 5.72
C ILE A 190 -9.67 17.61 5.80
N ALA A 191 -10.95 17.25 5.87
CA ALA A 191 -12.04 18.22 6.00
C ALA A 191 -12.22 18.64 7.47
N ASP A 192 -12.23 17.67 8.38
CA ASP A 192 -12.42 17.92 9.81
C ASP A 192 -11.84 16.79 10.67
N VAL A 193 -11.53 17.10 11.92
CA VAL A 193 -11.15 16.13 12.95
C VAL A 193 -11.91 16.46 14.23
N THR A 194 -12.67 15.49 14.72
CA THR A 194 -13.34 15.57 16.01
C THR A 194 -12.73 14.60 17.01
N SER A 195 -12.85 14.88 18.30
CA SER A 195 -12.39 13.97 19.35
C SER A 195 -13.43 13.89 20.47
N GLU A 196 -13.60 12.69 21.03
CA GLU A 196 -14.53 12.42 22.14
C GLU A 196 -13.91 12.79 23.50
N ASP A 197 -12.63 12.46 23.69
CA ASP A 197 -11.92 12.48 24.97
C ASP A 197 -10.44 12.94 24.86
N GLY A 198 -10.01 13.35 23.65
CA GLY A 198 -8.67 13.83 23.36
C GLY A 198 -8.62 15.30 22.94
N ASN A 199 -7.48 15.71 22.37
CA ASN A 199 -7.26 17.04 21.81
C ASN A 199 -7.18 16.99 20.28
N ALA A 200 -8.31 17.30 19.61
CA ALA A 200 -8.44 17.23 18.16
C ALA A 200 -7.50 18.19 17.41
N GLU A 201 -7.15 19.34 18.00
CA GLU A 201 -6.30 20.35 17.35
C GLU A 201 -4.85 19.84 17.24
N ILE A 202 -4.32 19.25 18.32
CA ILE A 202 -2.98 18.63 18.30
C ILE A 202 -2.95 17.50 17.28
N PHE A 203 -3.92 16.58 17.34
CA PHE A 203 -4.03 15.46 16.41
C PHE A 203 -4.10 15.92 14.96
N ARG A 204 -4.94 16.91 14.67
CA ARG A 204 -5.10 17.48 13.33
C ARG A 204 -3.81 18.09 12.80
N SER A 205 -2.99 18.68 13.66
CA SER A 205 -1.72 19.30 13.28
C SER A 205 -0.66 18.30 12.81
N GLU A 206 -0.74 17.05 13.27
CA GLU A 206 0.20 15.97 12.94
C GLU A 206 -0.32 15.03 11.85
N LEU A 207 -1.64 15.01 11.61
CA LEU A 207 -2.27 14.17 10.61
C LEU A 207 -2.02 14.68 9.19
N VAL A 208 -1.47 13.81 8.35
CA VAL A 208 -1.27 14.06 6.91
C VAL A 208 -2.13 13.09 6.09
N ILE A 209 -2.59 13.54 4.92
CA ILE A 209 -3.31 12.70 3.96
C ILE A 209 -2.68 12.81 2.57
N TYR A 210 -2.58 11.67 1.89
CA TYR A 210 -2.02 11.53 0.56
C TYR A 210 -3.04 10.90 -0.40
N GLY A 211 -2.64 10.74 -1.67
CA GLY A 211 -3.46 10.10 -2.71
C GLY A 211 -4.07 8.76 -2.29
N GLY A 212 -5.22 8.42 -2.88
CA GLY A 212 -6.04 7.29 -2.45
C GLY A 212 -6.60 7.46 -1.03
N GLY A 213 -6.61 8.67 -0.48
CA GLY A 213 -7.11 8.96 0.87
C GLY A 213 -6.28 8.33 1.99
N ARG A 214 -5.02 7.93 1.74
CA ARG A 214 -4.16 7.34 2.77
C ARG A 214 -3.77 8.38 3.81
N MET A 215 -4.03 8.10 5.08
CA MET A 215 -3.70 9.00 6.19
C MET A 215 -2.50 8.48 6.98
N GLN A 216 -1.74 9.40 7.57
CA GLN A 216 -0.52 9.09 8.30
C GLN A 216 -0.34 10.01 9.52
N LEU A 217 0.11 9.41 10.63
CA LEU A 217 0.59 10.10 11.82
C LEU A 217 2.05 9.73 12.08
N PRO A 218 2.88 10.65 12.62
CA PRO A 218 4.23 10.32 13.07
C PRO A 218 4.19 9.23 14.15
N PHE A 219 5.24 8.41 14.22
CA PHE A 219 5.32 7.32 15.21
C PHE A 219 5.22 7.87 16.65
N ASP A 220 5.95 8.96 16.92
CA ASP A 220 5.98 9.73 18.17
C ASP A 220 4.92 10.85 18.21
N CYS A 221 3.72 10.53 17.75
CA CYS A 221 2.53 11.39 17.82
C CYS A 221 2.33 11.99 19.23
N LYS A 222 2.10 13.30 19.28
CA LYS A 222 1.92 14.08 20.52
C LYS A 222 0.47 14.20 20.94
N ALA A 223 -0.47 13.82 20.08
CA ALA A 223 -1.88 13.79 20.43
C ALA A 223 -2.08 12.93 21.71
N PRO A 224 -2.81 13.42 22.71
CA PRO A 224 -3.08 12.65 23.92
C PRO A 224 -3.95 11.44 23.61
N LYS A 225 -4.08 10.54 24.60
CA LYS A 225 -5.02 9.42 24.55
C LYS A 225 -6.43 9.90 24.24
N GLY A 226 -7.14 9.13 23.44
CA GLY A 226 -8.51 9.43 23.06
C GLY A 226 -8.89 8.90 21.68
N LYS A 227 -10.17 9.05 21.34
CA LYS A 227 -10.76 8.66 20.06
C LYS A 227 -10.92 9.89 19.17
N TYR A 228 -10.44 9.76 17.94
CA TYR A 228 -10.39 10.82 16.96
C TYR A 228 -11.11 10.38 15.68
N ARG A 229 -12.13 11.10 15.26
CA ARG A 229 -12.87 10.81 14.03
C ARG A 229 -12.51 11.82 12.96
N VAL A 230 -12.13 11.31 11.80
CA VAL A 230 -11.62 12.11 10.69
C VAL A 230 -12.64 12.13 9.57
N SER A 231 -12.95 13.34 9.11
CA SER A 231 -13.73 13.59 7.90
C SER A 231 -12.78 13.98 6.77
N ILE A 232 -12.98 13.43 5.56
CA ILE A 232 -12.13 13.74 4.41
C ILE A 232 -12.93 14.42 3.30
N LEU A 233 -12.30 15.36 2.61
CA LEU A 233 -12.81 16.00 1.40
C LEU A 233 -12.14 15.34 0.20
N ILE A 234 -12.96 14.80 -0.70
CA ILE A 234 -12.55 14.25 -1.99
C ILE A 234 -13.03 15.21 -3.08
N LYS A 235 -12.15 15.64 -3.96
CA LYS A 235 -12.49 16.56 -5.06
C LYS A 235 -11.84 16.15 -6.37
N ASN A 236 -12.54 16.43 -7.45
CA ASN A 236 -12.09 16.34 -8.84
C ASN A 236 -12.58 17.62 -9.57
N GLU A 237 -12.15 17.85 -10.80
CA GLU A 237 -12.56 19.03 -11.58
C GLU A 237 -14.09 19.20 -11.64
N GLY A 238 -14.59 20.23 -10.95
CA GLY A 238 -16.03 20.57 -10.90
C GLY A 238 -16.84 19.81 -9.84
N TYR A 239 -16.27 18.84 -9.12
CA TYR A 239 -16.98 18.00 -8.16
C TYR A 239 -16.24 17.87 -6.82
N SER A 240 -16.99 17.83 -5.73
CA SER A 240 -16.44 17.60 -4.40
C SER A 240 -17.44 16.91 -3.50
N ASN A 241 -16.98 16.02 -2.62
CA ASN A 241 -17.79 15.43 -1.58
C ASN A 241 -16.99 15.29 -0.27
N VAL A 242 -17.64 15.60 0.85
CA VAL A 242 -17.09 15.37 2.20
C VAL A 242 -17.65 14.05 2.71
N LEU A 243 -16.76 13.14 3.09
CA LEU A 243 -17.12 11.93 3.81
C LEU A 243 -16.89 12.19 5.30
N GLU A 244 -17.98 12.36 6.04
CA GLU A 244 -17.95 12.69 7.47
C GLU A 244 -17.58 11.48 8.33
N ASN A 245 -16.68 11.68 9.30
CA ASN A 245 -16.27 10.67 10.29
C ASN A 245 -15.93 9.31 9.69
N VAL A 246 -15.30 9.31 8.52
CA VAL A 246 -15.06 8.12 7.69
C VAL A 246 -13.96 7.21 8.23
N PHE A 247 -13.15 7.71 9.18
CA PHE A 247 -12.09 6.93 9.81
C PHE A 247 -11.90 7.32 11.28
N THR A 248 -11.56 6.35 12.13
CA THR A 248 -11.38 6.54 13.58
C THR A 248 -9.97 6.16 14.02
N PHE A 249 -9.22 7.08 14.62
CA PHE A 249 -7.98 6.77 15.31
C PHE A 249 -8.23 6.62 16.81
N VAL A 250 -7.63 5.60 17.41
CA VAL A 250 -7.73 5.32 18.86
C VAL A 250 -6.32 5.44 19.45
N MET A 251 -6.07 6.52 20.19
CA MET A 251 -4.79 6.81 20.83
C MET A 251 -4.76 6.18 22.24
N ASP A 252 -3.82 5.27 22.48
CA ASP A 252 -3.72 4.45 23.71
C ASP A 252 -2.60 4.84 24.66
#